data_AF-A0A8X6S2A8-F1
#
_entry.id   AF-A0A8X6S2A8-F1
#
_cell.length_a   1.000
_cell.length_b   1.000
_cell.length_c   1.000
_cell.angle_alpha   90.00
_cell.angle_beta   90.00
_cell.angle_gamma   90.00
#
_symmetry.space_group_name_H-M   'P 1'
#
loop_
_entity.id
_entity.type
_entity.pdbx_description
1 polymer ?
#
loop_
_entity_poly.entity_id
_entity_poly.type
_entity_poly.pdbx_seq_one_letter_code
_entity_poly.pdbx_strand_id
1 'polypeptide(L)'
;MNTTLLQQHLRSATGTTVSTQTVRNRLHGVGLYARRPMILRPIVVPYAAAIGDDFILMNDNCRPHRANLVEDFLFEGGIVRIEWLACSPDMNPIEHVWDALGRQIAGCKSPQTTLTPNHFQ
;
A
#
# COMPACT_ATOMS: atom_id res chain seq x y z
N MET A 1 1.11 15.91 -8.20
CA MET A 1 1.79 17.09 -7.62
C MET A 1 3.22 17.12 -8.12
N ASN A 2 3.60 18.17 -8.86
CA ASN A 2 4.96 18.36 -9.36
C ASN A 2 5.87 18.86 -8.22
N THR A 3 7.07 18.32 -8.08
CA THR A 3 8.01 18.55 -6.96
C THR A 3 8.40 20.02 -6.80
N THR A 4 8.41 20.77 -7.90
CA THR A 4 8.70 22.21 -7.93
C THR A 4 7.66 23.04 -7.16
N LEU A 5 6.37 22.67 -7.23
CA LEU A 5 5.28 23.38 -6.53
C LEU A 5 5.34 23.19 -5.01
N LEU A 6 5.73 22.00 -4.56
CA LEU A 6 5.92 21.71 -3.14
C LEU A 6 7.12 22.48 -2.57
N GLN A 7 8.22 22.54 -3.33
CA GLN A 7 9.38 23.33 -2.93
C GLN A 7 9.07 24.82 -2.82
N GLN A 8 8.31 25.37 -3.77
CA GLN A 8 7.93 26.78 -3.75
C GLN A 8 7.01 27.10 -2.56
N HIS A 9 6.01 26.26 -2.29
CA HIS A 9 5.13 26.42 -1.12
C HIS A 9 5.89 26.37 0.20
N LEU A 10 6.79 25.40 0.37
CA LEU A 10 7.60 25.29 1.59
C LEU A 10 8.50 26.51 1.77
N ARG A 11 9.17 26.96 0.70
CA ARG A 11 9.98 28.19 0.73
C ARG A 11 9.17 29.42 1.16
N SER A 12 7.97 29.60 0.61
CA SER A 12 7.08 30.71 0.96
C SER A 12 6.59 30.65 2.40
N ALA A 13 6.36 29.45 2.95
CA ALA A 13 5.85 29.27 4.31
C ALA A 13 6.94 29.40 5.40
N THR A 14 8.16 28.90 5.15
CA THR A 14 9.23 28.88 6.17
C THR A 14 10.33 29.91 5.94
N GLY A 15 10.27 30.70 4.86
CA GLY A 15 11.29 31.70 4.49
C GLY A 15 12.66 31.11 4.16
N THR A 16 12.78 29.79 4.12
CA THR A 16 14.04 29.05 3.97
C THR A 16 13.88 27.94 2.95
N THR A 17 14.94 27.68 2.19
CA THR A 17 14.95 26.55 1.25
C THR A 17 15.16 25.26 2.03
N VAL A 18 14.11 24.45 2.14
CA VAL A 18 14.18 23.12 2.72
C VAL A 18 14.47 22.10 1.62
N SER A 19 15.54 21.31 1.77
CA SER A 19 15.85 20.25 0.82
C SER A 19 14.80 19.12 0.91
N THR A 20 14.60 18.40 -0.20
CA THR A 20 13.75 17.19 -0.21
C THR A 20 14.24 16.14 0.80
N GLN A 21 15.55 16.05 1.03
CA GLN A 21 16.12 15.18 2.05
C GLN A 21 15.72 15.60 3.47
N THR A 22 15.73 16.90 3.76
CA THR A 22 15.31 17.42 5.07
C THR A 22 13.83 17.18 5.31
N VAL A 23 12.98 17.39 4.30
CA VAL A 23 11.54 17.03 4.39
C VAL A 23 11.39 15.54 4.67
N ARG A 24 12.09 14.69 3.92
CA ARG A 24 12.06 13.23 4.12
C ARG A 24 12.50 12.84 5.53
N ASN A 25 13.63 13.36 6.00
CA ASN A 25 14.17 13.05 7.33
C ASN A 25 13.22 13.52 8.45
N ARG A 26 12.60 14.69 8.29
CA ARG A 26 11.61 15.19 9.26
C ARG A 26 10.35 14.32 9.26
N LEU A 27 9.80 13.97 8.09
CA LEU A 27 8.67 13.05 7.98
C LEU A 27 9.02 11.67 8.57
N HIS A 28 10.26 11.21 8.41
CA HIS A 28 10.76 9.99 9.03
C HIS A 28 10.80 10.10 10.55
N GLY A 29 11.31 11.22 11.08
CA GLY A 29 11.40 11.49 12.52
C GLY A 29 10.05 11.64 13.20
N VAL A 30 9.00 12.08 12.49
CA VAL A 30 7.62 12.18 13.02
C VAL A 30 6.72 11.02 12.62
N GLY A 31 7.26 9.93 12.05
CA GLY A 31 6.48 8.74 11.68
C GLY A 31 5.57 8.87 10.45
N LEU A 32 5.49 10.05 9.81
CA LEU A 32 4.61 10.34 8.66
C LEU A 32 5.09 9.78 7.32
N TYR A 33 6.16 8.98 7.30
CA TYR A 33 6.57 8.23 6.10
C TYR A 33 5.58 7.10 5.75
N ALA A 34 4.75 6.68 6.71
CA ALA A 34 3.71 5.70 6.50
C ALA A 34 2.38 6.41 6.15
N ARG A 35 2.10 6.63 4.85
CA ARG A 35 0.74 6.95 4.35
C ARG A 35 -0.30 5.86 4.65
N ARG A 36 0.11 4.77 5.30
CA ARG A 36 -0.68 3.55 5.44
C ARG A 36 -1.90 3.64 6.35
N PRO A 37 -1.91 4.33 7.52
CA PRO A 37 -3.12 4.44 8.31
C PRO A 37 -4.27 5.08 7.53
N MET A 38 -3.98 6.04 6.64
CA MET A 38 -4.99 6.67 5.76
C MET A 38 -5.62 5.67 4.77
N ILE A 39 -4.87 4.64 4.35
CA ILE A 39 -5.35 3.60 3.44
C ILE A 39 -6.05 2.49 4.22
N LEU A 40 -5.50 2.08 5.37
CA LEU A 40 -6.05 1.01 6.20
C LEU A 40 -7.39 1.42 6.82
N ARG A 41 -7.53 2.66 7.29
CA ARG A 41 -8.74 3.11 7.99
C ARG A 41 -10.06 2.88 7.24
N PRO A 42 -10.22 3.31 5.97
CA PRO A 42 -11.48 3.09 5.24
C PRO A 42 -11.74 1.63 4.88
N ILE A 43 -10.74 0.74 4.97
CA ILE A 43 -10.85 -0.67 4.58
C ILE A 43 -10.99 -1.55 5.81
N VAL A 44 -10.01 -1.52 6.71
CA VAL A 44 -9.91 -2.42 7.86
C VAL A 44 -10.99 -2.16 8.91
N VAL A 45 -11.28 -0.89 9.23
CA VAL A 45 -12.21 -0.55 10.31
C VAL A 45 -13.64 -1.05 10.04
N PRO A 46 -14.23 -0.87 8.83
CA PRO A 46 -15.54 -1.44 8.54
C PRO A 46 -15.60 -2.97 8.67
N TYR A 47 -14.57 -3.70 8.21
CA TYR A 47 -14.53 -5.16 8.33
C TYR A 47 -14.36 -5.61 9.78
N ALA A 48 -13.49 -4.94 10.55
CA ALA A 48 -13.33 -5.19 11.96
C ALA A 48 -14.65 -4.98 12.73
N ALA A 49 -15.37 -3.90 12.43
CA ALA A 49 -16.67 -3.62 13.05
C ALA A 49 -17.76 -4.63 12.64
N ALA A 50 -17.74 -5.12 11.40
CA ALA A 50 -18.72 -6.07 10.90
C ALA A 50 -18.48 -7.51 11.42
N ILE A 51 -17.23 -7.92 11.56
CA ILE A 51 -16.85 -9.25 12.05
C ILE A 51 -16.86 -9.30 13.59
N GLY A 52 -16.51 -8.18 14.25
CA GLY A 52 -16.46 -8.09 15.71
C GLY A 52 -15.18 -8.68 16.29
N ASP A 53 -15.28 -9.23 17.50
CA ASP A 53 -14.13 -9.62 18.32
C ASP A 53 -13.27 -10.74 17.70
N ASP A 54 -13.83 -11.51 16.77
CA ASP A 54 -13.12 -12.57 16.02
C ASP A 54 -12.27 -12.02 14.86
N PHE A 55 -12.27 -10.70 14.63
CA PHE A 55 -11.50 -10.09 13.57
C PHE A 55 -10.01 -10.09 13.91
N ILE A 56 -9.22 -10.81 13.09
CA ILE A 56 -7.76 -10.80 13.16
C ILE A 56 -7.22 -10.27 11.84
N LEU A 57 -6.45 -9.18 11.90
CA LEU A 57 -5.76 -8.64 10.75
C LEU A 57 -4.53 -9.49 10.42
N MET A 58 -4.45 -9.95 9.17
CA MET A 58 -3.25 -10.57 8.61
C MET A 58 -2.56 -9.60 7.64
N ASN A 59 -1.27 -9.39 7.82
CA ASN A 59 -0.43 -8.65 6.87
C ASN A 59 1.00 -9.19 6.86
N ASP A 60 1.78 -8.83 5.84
CA ASP A 60 3.20 -9.15 5.81
C ASP A 60 3.99 -8.29 6.84
N ASN A 61 5.19 -8.72 7.21
CA ASN A 61 6.08 -7.95 8.10
C ASN A 61 6.88 -6.87 7.36
N CYS A 62 6.39 -6.31 6.24
CA CYS A 62 7.13 -5.26 5.53
C CYS A 62 7.32 -4.03 6.43
N ARG A 63 8.43 -3.30 6.24
CA ARG A 63 8.79 -2.16 7.09
C ARG A 63 7.66 -1.11 7.23
N PRO A 64 6.89 -0.78 6.17
CA PRO A 64 5.73 0.09 6.31
C PRO A 64 4.58 -0.44 7.19
N HIS A 65 4.40 -1.75 7.34
CA HIS A 65 3.37 -2.34 8.23
C HIS A 65 3.80 -2.36 9.69
N ARG A 66 5.11 -2.41 9.94
CA ARG A 66 5.72 -2.42 11.27
C ARG A 66 6.11 -1.02 11.77
N ALA A 67 5.71 0.04 11.06
CA ALA A 67 5.93 1.40 11.52
C ALA A 67 5.10 1.66 12.78
N ASN A 68 5.66 2.34 13.78
CA ASN A 68 4.96 2.64 15.05
C ASN A 68 3.59 3.27 14.82
N LEU A 69 3.46 4.20 13.86
CA LEU A 69 2.19 4.83 13.52
C LEU A 69 1.10 3.81 13.10
N VAL A 70 1.48 2.70 12.46
CA VAL A 70 0.55 1.63 12.09
C VAL A 70 0.22 0.77 13.31
N GLU A 71 1.19 0.47 14.17
CA GLU A 71 0.97 -0.26 15.42
C GLU A 71 0.00 0.51 16.34
N ASP A 72 0.24 1.80 16.54
CA ASP A 72 -0.61 2.69 17.34
C ASP A 72 -2.04 2.72 16.79
N PHE A 73 -2.20 2.82 15.47
CA PHE A 73 -3.51 2.78 14.79
C PHE A 73 -4.25 1.45 15.04
N LEU A 74 -3.56 0.32 14.96
CA LEU A 74 -4.17 -0.99 15.19
C LEU A 74 -4.56 -1.15 16.67
N PHE A 75 -3.69 -0.70 17.58
CA PHE A 75 -3.94 -0.71 19.02
C PHE A 75 -5.15 0.15 19.40
N GLU A 76 -5.21 1.40 18.93
CA GLU A 76 -6.35 2.31 19.16
C GLU A 76 -7.65 1.77 18.55
N GLY A 77 -7.56 1.06 17.42
CA GLY A 77 -8.69 0.41 16.78
C GLY A 77 -9.15 -0.89 17.43
N GLY A 78 -8.44 -1.40 18.44
CA GLY A 78 -8.69 -2.72 19.03
C GLY A 78 -8.46 -3.87 18.05
N ILE A 79 -7.70 -3.63 16.97
CA ILE A 79 -7.49 -4.60 15.91
C ILE A 79 -6.30 -5.49 16.28
N VAL A 80 -6.58 -6.76 16.55
CA VAL A 80 -5.54 -7.76 16.76
C VAL A 80 -4.90 -8.11 15.42
N ARG A 81 -3.57 -8.05 15.37
CA ARG A 81 -2.80 -8.56 14.23
C ARG A 81 -2.19 -9.91 14.60
N ILE A 82 -2.29 -10.89 13.70
CA ILE A 82 -1.56 -12.15 13.88
C ILE A 82 -0.05 -11.92 13.78
N GLU A 83 0.71 -12.35 14.79
CA GLU A 83 2.16 -12.39 14.70
C GLU A 83 2.58 -13.61 13.87
N TRP A 84 3.40 -13.39 12.84
CA TRP A 84 3.92 -14.46 11.99
C TRP A 84 5.42 -14.29 11.72
N LEU A 85 6.13 -15.38 11.47
CA LEU A 85 7.55 -15.37 11.12
C LEU A 85 7.78 -14.68 9.76
N ALA A 86 8.85 -13.90 9.66
CA ALA A 86 9.23 -13.27 8.40
C ALA A 86 9.66 -14.33 7.36
N CYS A 87 9.38 -14.09 6.08
CA CYS A 87 9.77 -14.93 4.93
C CYS A 87 8.94 -16.19 4.66
N SER A 88 7.63 -16.17 4.94
CA SER A 88 6.68 -17.22 4.51
C SER A 88 5.62 -16.68 3.55
N PRO A 89 6.00 -16.33 2.29
CA PRO A 89 5.04 -15.81 1.30
C PRO A 89 3.97 -16.84 0.92
N ASP A 90 4.31 -18.13 0.95
CA ASP A 90 3.43 -19.28 0.74
C ASP A 90 2.29 -19.35 1.76
N MET A 91 2.50 -18.77 2.94
CA MET A 91 1.51 -18.74 4.01
C MET A 91 0.67 -17.47 4.00
N ASN A 92 0.92 -16.51 3.12
CA ASN A 92 0.12 -15.31 2.99
C ASN A 92 -1.01 -15.54 1.98
N PRO A 93 -2.28 -15.69 2.41
CA PRO A 93 -3.37 -16.04 1.50
C PRO A 93 -3.60 -14.98 0.42
N ILE A 94 -3.17 -13.73 0.63
CA ILE A 94 -3.27 -12.69 -0.40
C ILE A 94 -2.36 -12.99 -1.61
N GLU A 95 -1.22 -13.66 -1.41
CA GLU A 95 -0.31 -14.03 -2.50
C GLU A 95 -0.98 -15.04 -3.44
N HIS A 96 -1.73 -16.00 -2.89
CA HIS A 96 -2.53 -16.93 -3.69
C HIS A 96 -3.66 -16.23 -4.46
N VAL A 97 -4.30 -15.22 -3.85
CA VAL A 97 -5.32 -14.40 -4.53
C VAL A 97 -4.69 -13.58 -5.66
N TRP A 98 -3.53 -12.97 -5.43
CA TRP A 98 -2.79 -12.22 -6.46
C TRP A 98 -2.35 -13.10 -7.62
N ASP A 99 -1.87 -14.30 -7.32
CA ASP A 99 -1.46 -15.30 -8.30
C ASP A 99 -2.66 -15.81 -9.13
N ALA A 100 -3.80 -16.08 -8.49
CA ALA A 100 -5.04 -16.42 -9.20
C ALA A 100 -5.52 -15.28 -10.12
N LEU A 101 -5.50 -14.04 -9.61
CA LEU A 101 -5.85 -12.86 -10.40
C LEU A 101 -4.87 -12.65 -11.56
N GLY A 102 -3.57 -12.83 -11.31
CA GLY A 102 -2.51 -12.74 -12.32
C GLY A 102 -2.71 -13.75 -13.45
N ARG A 103 -3.02 -15.01 -13.12
CA ARG A 103 -3.38 -16.04 -14.10
C ARG A 103 -4.62 -15.67 -14.91
N GLN A 104 -5.66 -15.14 -14.26
CA GLN A 104 -6.88 -14.73 -14.96
C GLN A 104 -6.61 -13.60 -15.95
N ILE A 105 -5.85 -12.58 -15.54
CA ILE A 105 -5.47 -11.46 -16.41
C ILE A 105 -4.56 -11.93 -17.56
N ALA A 106 -3.63 -12.86 -17.29
CA ALA A 106 -2.77 -13.44 -18.32
C ALA A 106 -3.57 -14.28 -19.34
N GLY A 107 -4.55 -15.05 -18.87
CA GLY A 107 -5.49 -15.80 -19.70
C GLY A 107 -6.42 -14.91 -20.54
N CYS A 108 -6.71 -13.68 -20.09
CA CYS A 108 -7.46 -12.69 -20.86
C CYS A 108 -6.68 -12.04 -22.02
N LYS A 109 -5.38 -12.35 -22.21
CA LYS A 109 -4.62 -11.90 -23.38
C LYS A 109 -4.72 -12.92 -24.54
N SER A 110 -5.81 -12.86 -25.30
CA SER A 110 -5.80 -12.95 -26.77
C SER A 110 -7.18 -12.55 -27.33
N PRO A 111 -7.20 -11.75 -28.41
CA PRO A 111 -7.24 -12.35 -29.74
C PRO A 111 -5.92 -12.13 -30.46
N GLN A 112 -5.34 -13.20 -31.04
CA GLN A 112 -4.44 -12.99 -32.16
C GLN A 112 -5.28 -12.42 -33.29
N THR A 113 -5.07 -11.14 -33.62
CA THR A 113 -5.57 -10.58 -34.88
C THR A 113 -4.85 -11.33 -36.00
N THR A 114 -5.51 -12.35 -36.55
CA THR A 114 -5.09 -12.97 -37.80
C THR A 114 -5.14 -11.88 -38.86
N LEU A 115 -3.96 -11.34 -39.23
CA LEU A 115 -3.82 -10.57 -40.44
C LEU A 115 -4.13 -11.51 -41.60
N THR A 116 -5.35 -11.44 -42.13
CA THR A 116 -5.70 -12.06 -43.39
C THR A 116 -4.84 -11.42 -44.48
N PRO A 117 -4.14 -12.19 -45.34
CA PRO A 117 -3.42 -11.61 -46.48
C PRO A 117 -4.46 -11.01 -47.42
N ASN A 118 -4.37 -9.70 -47.66
CA ASN A 118 -5.21 -9.04 -48.64
C ASN A 118 -4.94 -9.64 -50.02
N HIS A 119 -6.02 -10.15 -50.61
CA HIS A 119 -6.15 -10.42 -52.04
C HIS A 119 -5.75 -9.15 -52.81
N PHE A 120 -4.66 -9.24 -53.59
CA PHE A 120 -4.45 -8.37 -54.73
C PHE A 120 -4.64 -9.23 -55.98
N GLN A 121 -5.69 -8.86 -56.73
CA GLN A 121 -6.11 -9.23 -58.09
C GLN A 121 -5.64 -10.55 -58.68
#